data_AF-A0A662PX31-F1
#
_entry.id   AF-A0A662PX31-F1
#
_cell.length_a   1.000
_cell.length_b   1.000
_cell.length_c   1.000
_cell.angle_alpha   90.00
_cell.angle_beta   90.00
_cell.angle_gamma   90.00
#
_symmetry.space_group_name_H-M   'P 1'
#
loop_
_entity.id
_entity.type
_entity.pdbx_description
1 polymer ?
#
loop_
_entity_poly.entity_id
_entity_poly.type
_entity_poly.pdbx_seq_one_letter_code
_entity_poly.pdbx_strand_id
1 'polypeptide(L)'
;MQSLRLIKPYDAKNPDDVEAAEIWWYAWNEWILNAVIQGDYDMDLDMVVDSEEKFPNLMKGCDYLGVNYYRRQRVKGVEGGGYHPIFRVRAVPCEGDCTDFGWEIYPKGMREILNWAYRKYRRKVIVTENGIADASGEKRPRYLLDHLREVHKAIDEDGIPVRGYFHWSLIDNYEWARGFEMRFGLYKVDYRTKERIPTKAVELYGRICKENALP
;
A
#
# COMPACT_ATOMS: atom_id res chain seq x y z
N MET A 1 2.10 -4.29 10.91
CA MET A 1 2.16 -3.92 9.47
C MET A 1 0.81 -3.36 9.08
N GLN A 2 0.74 -2.42 8.14
CA GLN A 2 -0.50 -1.83 7.66
C GLN A 2 -0.49 -1.73 6.13
N SER A 3 -1.64 -2.01 5.51
CA SER A 3 -1.85 -1.74 4.09
C SER A 3 -2.18 -0.26 3.90
N LEU A 4 -1.17 0.51 3.50
CA LEU A 4 -1.29 1.94 3.27
C LEU A 4 -1.68 2.21 1.81
N ARG A 5 -2.51 3.23 1.61
CA ARG A 5 -2.96 3.65 0.28
C ARG A 5 -2.67 5.12 0.07
N LEU A 6 -2.09 5.44 -1.08
CA LEU A 6 -2.04 6.83 -1.53
C LEU A 6 -3.43 7.22 -2.03
N ILE A 7 -4.21 7.88 -1.18
CA ILE A 7 -5.56 8.33 -1.50
C ILE A 7 -5.48 9.76 -2.04
N LYS A 8 -6.14 10.02 -3.17
CA LYS A 8 -6.18 11.35 -3.81
C LYS A 8 -7.62 11.64 -4.28
N PRO A 9 -8.05 12.91 -4.29
CA PRO A 9 -9.29 13.29 -4.94
C PRO A 9 -9.21 12.95 -6.44
N TYR A 10 -10.35 12.58 -7.02
CA TYR A 10 -10.45 12.41 -8.47
C TYR A 10 -10.30 13.75 -9.19
N ASP A 11 -11.05 14.76 -8.74
CA ASP A 11 -10.85 16.16 -9.13
C ASP A 11 -10.42 16.99 -7.92
N ALA A 12 -9.17 17.46 -7.92
CA ALA A 12 -8.63 18.28 -6.83
C ALA A 12 -9.28 19.68 -6.72
N LYS A 13 -10.10 20.09 -7.69
CA LYS A 13 -10.89 21.33 -7.64
C LYS A 13 -12.30 21.13 -7.11
N ASN A 14 -12.77 19.88 -7.00
CA ASN A 14 -14.06 19.57 -6.44
C ASN A 14 -13.92 19.39 -4.91
N PRO A 15 -14.52 20.26 -4.08
CA PRO A 15 -14.41 20.15 -2.62
C PRO A 15 -14.92 18.82 -2.08
N ASP A 16 -15.97 18.24 -2.67
CA ASP A 16 -16.52 16.95 -2.23
C ASP A 16 -15.52 15.80 -2.44
N ASP A 17 -14.75 15.83 -3.54
CA ASP A 17 -13.72 14.83 -3.82
C ASP A 17 -12.52 15.00 -2.87
N VAL A 18 -12.20 16.24 -2.49
CA VAL A 18 -11.12 16.57 -1.55
C VAL A 18 -11.48 16.07 -0.16
N GLU A 19 -12.66 16.44 0.36
CA GLU A 19 -13.16 15.98 1.66
C GLU A 19 -13.22 14.44 1.71
N ALA A 20 -13.76 13.80 0.66
CA ALA A 20 -13.80 12.36 0.55
C ALA A 20 -12.40 11.72 0.60
N ALA A 21 -11.40 12.34 -0.03
CA ALA A 21 -10.03 11.85 0.00
C ALA A 21 -9.39 12.02 1.39
N GLU A 22 -9.68 13.11 2.10
CA GLU A 22 -9.18 13.37 3.46
C GLU A 22 -9.75 12.37 4.47
N ILE A 23 -11.07 12.16 4.46
CA ILE A 23 -11.73 11.20 5.37
C ILE A 23 -11.23 9.78 5.12
N TRP A 24 -11.15 9.35 3.86
CA TRP A 24 -10.62 8.01 3.57
C TRP A 24 -9.13 7.89 3.86
N TRP A 25 -8.35 8.96 3.67
CA TRP A 25 -6.95 8.98 4.09
C TRP A 25 -6.84 8.73 5.59
N TYR A 26 -7.61 9.48 6.38
CA TYR A 26 -7.66 9.34 7.83
C TYR A 26 -8.05 7.93 8.25
N ALA A 27 -9.23 7.46 7.80
CA ALA A 27 -9.78 6.18 8.20
C ALA A 27 -8.90 4.99 7.76
N TRP A 28 -8.29 5.06 6.56
CA TRP A 28 -7.52 3.95 6.01
C TRP A 28 -6.08 3.89 6.53
N ASN A 29 -5.43 5.05 6.60
CA ASN A 29 -4.00 5.13 6.90
C ASN A 29 -3.71 5.54 8.33
N GLU A 30 -4.52 6.43 8.91
CA GLU A 30 -4.19 7.07 10.19
C GLU A 30 -4.85 6.38 11.37
N TRP A 31 -6.16 6.13 11.30
CA TRP A 31 -6.95 5.69 12.45
C TRP A 31 -6.30 4.55 13.27
N ILE A 32 -6.03 3.41 12.63
CA ILE A 32 -5.42 2.26 13.30
C ILE A 32 -3.97 2.54 13.72
N LEU A 33 -3.21 3.31 12.93
CA LEU A 33 -1.81 3.61 13.25
C LEU A 33 -1.69 4.62 14.39
N ASN A 34 -2.55 5.63 14.45
CA ASN A 34 -2.66 6.57 15.57
C ASN A 34 -3.04 5.79 16.84
N ALA A 35 -4.03 4.89 16.75
CA ALA A 35 -4.42 4.04 17.86
C ALA A 35 -3.29 3.13 18.37
N VAL A 36 -2.51 2.53 17.45
CA VAL A 36 -1.46 1.55 17.78
C VAL A 36 -0.08 2.15 18.01
N ILE A 37 0.18 3.40 17.62
CA ILE A 37 1.46 4.09 17.85
C ILE A 37 1.36 5.23 18.86
N GLN A 38 0.25 5.97 18.86
CA GLN A 38 0.06 7.17 19.70
C GLN A 38 -0.92 6.93 20.86
N GLY A 39 -1.82 5.95 20.73
CA GLY A 39 -2.88 5.69 21.70
C GLY A 39 -4.12 6.57 21.48
N ASP A 40 -4.20 7.20 20.32
CA ASP A 40 -5.31 8.06 19.91
C ASP A 40 -6.35 7.21 19.19
N TYR A 41 -7.49 6.97 19.84
CA TYR A 41 -8.54 6.07 19.35
C TYR A 41 -9.86 6.82 19.15
N ASP A 42 -9.91 7.59 18.07
CA ASP A 42 -11.10 8.27 17.58
C ASP A 42 -12.21 7.25 17.27
N MET A 43 -13.26 7.24 18.08
CA MET A 43 -14.32 6.23 18.08
C MET A 43 -15.45 6.56 17.10
N ASP A 44 -15.66 7.83 16.80
CA ASP A 44 -16.74 8.27 15.91
C ASP A 44 -16.25 8.62 14.49
N LEU A 45 -14.93 8.62 14.28
CA LEU A 45 -14.22 8.87 13.02
C LEU A 45 -14.41 10.28 12.48
N ASP A 46 -14.61 11.27 13.36
CA ASP A 46 -14.75 12.67 13.00
C ASP A 46 -13.40 13.40 12.76
N MET A 47 -12.28 12.68 12.92
CA MET A 47 -10.89 13.15 12.78
C MET A 47 -10.40 14.05 13.92
N VAL A 48 -11.17 14.18 14.99
CA VAL A 48 -10.81 14.82 16.25
C VAL A 48 -10.59 13.71 17.29
N VAL A 49 -9.62 13.89 18.17
CA VAL A 49 -9.34 12.93 19.24
C VAL A 49 -9.61 13.60 20.58
N ASP A 50 -10.73 13.24 21.18
CA ASP A 50 -11.16 13.75 22.47
C ASP A 50 -10.28 13.24 23.62
N SER A 51 -10.36 13.88 24.78
CA SER A 51 -9.58 13.44 25.96
C SER A 51 -9.90 12.02 26.40
N GLU A 52 -11.16 11.60 26.25
CA GLU A 52 -11.65 10.27 26.61
C GLU A 52 -11.20 9.19 25.60
N GLU A 53 -10.69 9.60 24.43
CA GLU A 53 -10.23 8.73 23.35
C GLU A 53 -8.71 8.54 23.36
N LYS A 54 -8.03 9.12 24.36
CA LYS A 54 -6.58 9.01 24.55
C LYS A 54 -6.25 7.92 25.56
N PHE A 55 -5.67 6.85 25.05
CA PHE A 55 -5.25 5.68 25.84
C PHE A 55 -3.73 5.44 25.78
N PRO A 56 -2.88 6.41 26.15
CA PRO A 56 -1.43 6.27 26.04
C PRO A 56 -0.87 5.10 26.88
N ASN A 57 -1.58 4.70 27.94
CA ASN A 57 -1.19 3.60 28.81
C ASN A 57 -1.29 2.22 28.15
N LEU A 58 -2.06 2.09 27.05
CA LEU A 58 -2.17 0.84 26.30
C LEU A 58 -1.01 0.65 25.31
N MET A 59 -0.16 1.66 25.17
CA MET A 59 0.85 1.76 24.12
C MET A 59 2.16 1.15 24.56
N LYS A 60 2.56 0.07 23.88
CA LYS A 60 3.88 -0.56 24.06
C LYS A 60 4.94 -0.06 23.07
N GLY A 61 4.52 0.74 22.09
CA GLY A 61 5.37 1.18 20.98
C GLY A 61 5.67 0.07 19.97
N CYS A 62 6.37 0.43 18.90
CA CYS A 62 6.88 -0.51 17.90
C CYS A 62 8.30 -0.13 17.46
N ASP A 63 9.12 -1.15 17.18
CA ASP A 63 10.50 -0.97 16.70
C ASP A 63 10.56 -0.53 15.24
N TYR A 64 9.57 -0.96 14.45
CA TYR A 64 9.42 -0.64 13.04
C TYR A 64 7.95 -0.62 12.62
N LEU A 65 7.68 0.13 11.56
CA LEU A 65 6.40 0.14 10.86
C LEU A 65 6.51 -0.70 9.59
N GLY A 66 5.77 -1.80 9.54
CA GLY A 66 5.59 -2.58 8.32
C GLY A 66 4.59 -1.90 7.38
N VAL A 67 4.99 -1.62 6.14
CA VAL A 67 4.17 -0.97 5.11
C VAL A 67 3.89 -1.94 3.98
N ASN A 68 2.61 -2.14 3.68
CA ASN A 68 2.19 -2.77 2.44
C ASN A 68 1.67 -1.68 1.50
N TYR A 69 2.16 -1.64 0.26
CA TYR A 69 1.72 -0.68 -0.74
C TYR A 69 1.57 -1.36 -2.10
N TYR A 70 0.48 -1.05 -2.79
CA TYR A 70 0.16 -1.66 -4.07
C TYR A 70 -0.27 -0.67 -5.15
N ARG A 71 -0.93 0.43 -4.75
CA ARG A 71 -1.57 1.37 -5.68
C ARG A 71 -1.82 2.74 -5.08
N ARG A 72 -2.01 3.70 -5.97
CA ARG A 72 -2.80 4.91 -5.70
C ARG A 72 -4.28 4.61 -5.85
N GLN A 73 -5.10 5.30 -5.06
CA GLN A 73 -6.55 5.21 -5.14
C GLN A 73 -7.15 6.60 -5.28
N ARG A 74 -7.74 6.86 -6.45
CA ARG A 74 -8.54 8.06 -6.68
C ARG A 74 -9.94 7.84 -6.14
N VAL A 75 -10.52 8.84 -5.49
CA VAL A 75 -11.87 8.76 -4.91
C VAL A 75 -12.72 9.95 -5.31
N LYS A 76 -14.03 9.75 -5.34
CA LYS A 76 -15.04 10.80 -5.50
C LYS A 76 -15.90 10.92 -4.24
N GLY A 77 -16.28 12.14 -3.90
CA GLY A 77 -17.41 12.38 -3.00
C GLY A 77 -18.70 11.95 -3.69
N VAL A 78 -19.60 11.31 -2.95
CA VAL A 78 -20.92 10.94 -3.46
C VAL A 78 -22.02 11.32 -2.47
N GLU A 79 -23.13 11.83 -3.00
CA GLU A 79 -24.34 12.02 -2.22
C GLU A 79 -25.02 10.66 -1.95
N GLY A 80 -25.51 10.48 -0.72
CA GLY A 80 -26.03 9.19 -0.27
C GLY A 80 -24.91 8.17 0.01
N GLY A 81 -25.12 7.28 0.99
CA GLY A 81 -24.11 6.30 1.40
C GLY A 81 -24.12 5.99 2.89
N GLY A 82 -24.74 6.85 3.70
CA GLY A 82 -24.88 6.66 5.14
C GLY A 82 -24.83 7.99 5.89
N TYR A 83 -25.02 7.91 7.20
CA TYR A 83 -24.94 9.10 8.07
C TYR A 83 -23.49 9.59 8.16
N HIS A 84 -22.52 8.68 8.33
CA HIS A 84 -21.11 9.03 8.49
C HIS A 84 -20.41 9.33 7.15
N PRO A 85 -19.59 10.40 7.05
CA PRO A 85 -18.88 10.78 5.82
C PRO A 85 -17.99 9.68 5.21
N ILE A 86 -17.46 8.75 6.02
CA ILE A 86 -16.65 7.61 5.54
C ILE A 86 -17.38 6.74 4.49
N PHE A 87 -18.71 6.72 4.52
CA PHE A 87 -19.53 5.95 3.58
C PHE A 87 -19.95 6.75 2.33
N ARG A 88 -19.62 8.04 2.25
CA ARG A 88 -19.94 8.94 1.13
C ARG A 88 -18.78 9.07 0.15
N VAL A 89 -18.02 7.98 0.00
CA VAL A 89 -16.80 7.94 -0.82
C VAL A 89 -16.89 6.79 -1.81
N ARG A 90 -16.58 7.06 -3.07
CA ARG A 90 -16.51 6.06 -4.13
C ARG A 90 -15.13 6.01 -4.74
N ALA A 91 -14.49 4.84 -4.71
CA ALA A 91 -13.24 4.61 -5.42
C ALA A 91 -13.45 4.67 -6.95
N VAL A 92 -12.57 5.37 -7.64
CA VAL A 92 -12.57 5.45 -9.10
C VAL A 92 -11.79 4.26 -9.66
N PRO A 93 -12.35 3.51 -10.62
CA PRO A 93 -11.63 2.45 -11.30
C PRO A 93 -10.34 2.94 -11.94
N CYS A 94 -9.37 2.03 -12.09
CA CYS A 94 -8.16 2.34 -12.84
C CYS A 94 -8.48 2.57 -14.32
N GLU A 95 -7.87 3.61 -14.89
CA GLU A 95 -7.91 3.92 -16.32
C GLU A 95 -6.46 3.90 -16.84
N GLY A 96 -6.18 3.08 -17.85
CA GLY A 96 -4.83 2.96 -18.43
C GLY A 96 -4.06 1.74 -17.92
N ASP A 97 -2.87 1.96 -17.33
CA ASP A 97 -1.96 0.89 -16.94
C ASP A 97 -2.35 0.26 -15.60
N CYS A 98 -3.22 -0.75 -15.69
CA CYS A 98 -3.78 -1.45 -14.54
C CYS A 98 -3.18 -2.86 -14.38
N THR A 99 -3.11 -3.34 -13.15
CA THR A 99 -2.88 -4.76 -12.84
C THR A 99 -4.08 -5.61 -13.27
N ASP A 100 -3.97 -6.93 -13.26
CA ASP A 100 -5.12 -7.83 -13.50
C ASP A 100 -6.21 -7.66 -12.42
N PHE A 101 -5.82 -7.20 -11.22
CA PHE A 101 -6.76 -6.79 -10.16
C PHE A 101 -7.54 -5.48 -10.46
N GLY A 102 -7.22 -4.78 -11.56
CA GLY A 102 -7.78 -3.46 -11.87
C GLY A 102 -7.18 -2.32 -11.02
N TRP A 103 -5.99 -2.50 -10.46
CA TRP A 103 -5.30 -1.49 -9.66
C TRP A 103 -4.36 -0.65 -10.53
N GLU A 104 -4.32 0.66 -10.30
CA GLU A 104 -3.39 1.55 -10.98
C GLU A 104 -1.94 1.24 -10.56
N ILE A 105 -1.07 1.04 -11.54
CA ILE A 105 0.36 0.91 -11.31
C ILE A 105 0.94 2.32 -11.12
N TYR A 106 1.18 2.71 -9.87
CA TYR A 106 1.67 4.05 -9.52
C TYR A 106 2.89 3.99 -8.58
N PRO A 107 4.11 3.79 -9.11
CA PRO A 107 5.32 3.64 -8.30
C PRO A 107 5.64 4.83 -7.40
N LYS A 108 5.44 6.06 -7.89
CA LYS A 108 5.73 7.30 -7.13
C LYS A 108 5.01 7.35 -5.78
N GLY A 109 3.84 6.73 -5.70
CA GLY A 109 3.09 6.70 -4.44
C GLY A 109 3.74 5.86 -3.35
N MET A 110 4.62 4.92 -3.68
CA MET A 110 5.45 4.22 -2.69
C MET A 110 6.33 5.24 -1.94
N ARG A 111 7.06 6.09 -2.67
CA ARG A 111 7.91 7.13 -2.06
C ARG A 111 7.10 8.12 -1.24
N GLU A 112 5.94 8.57 -1.74
CA GLU A 112 5.04 9.46 -0.99
C GLU A 112 4.58 8.83 0.34
N ILE A 113 4.16 7.55 0.31
CA ILE A 113 3.69 6.84 1.50
C ILE A 113 4.81 6.60 2.51
N LEU A 114 6.00 6.21 2.07
CA LEU A 114 7.16 6.04 2.94
C LEU A 114 7.54 7.35 3.64
N ASN A 115 7.56 8.45 2.89
CA ASN A 115 7.81 9.78 3.43
C ASN A 115 6.75 10.22 4.44
N TRP A 116 5.47 10.03 4.11
CA TRP A 116 4.39 10.36 5.04
C TRP A 116 4.49 9.53 6.33
N ALA A 117 4.62 8.22 6.20
CA ALA A 117 4.63 7.30 7.34
C ALA A 117 5.80 7.60 8.29
N TYR A 118 6.98 7.86 7.75
CA TYR A 118 8.14 8.24 8.57
C TYR A 118 7.98 9.62 9.20
N ARG A 119 7.50 10.62 8.46
CA ARG A 119 7.30 11.98 9.01
C ARG A 119 6.33 11.98 10.18
N LYS A 120 5.23 11.23 10.08
CA LYS A 120 4.18 11.17 11.11
C LYS A 120 4.60 10.34 12.32
N TYR A 121 5.10 9.12 12.11
CA TYR A 121 5.31 8.17 13.21
C TYR A 121 6.77 8.03 13.68
N ARG A 122 7.74 8.52 12.89
CA ARG A 122 9.18 8.48 13.20
C ARG A 122 9.72 7.09 13.55
N ARG A 123 9.16 6.05 12.92
CA ARG A 123 9.62 4.65 13.04
C ARG A 123 10.41 4.22 11.81
N LYS A 124 11.38 3.33 12.00
CA LYS A 124 12.03 2.63 10.88
C LYS A 124 10.96 1.91 10.06
N VAL A 125 11.13 1.84 8.75
CA VAL A 125 10.11 1.25 7.87
C VAL A 125 10.62 -0.05 7.27
N ILE A 126 9.75 -1.05 7.15
CA ILE A 126 9.99 -2.23 6.34
C ILE A 126 8.84 -2.30 5.33
N VAL A 127 9.14 -2.37 4.04
CA VAL A 127 8.12 -2.66 3.03
C VAL A 127 7.83 -4.15 3.13
N THR A 128 6.78 -4.50 3.86
CA THR A 128 6.44 -5.89 4.18
C THR A 128 5.70 -6.58 3.05
N GLU A 129 5.02 -5.82 2.18
CA GLU A 129 4.48 -6.33 0.93
C GLU A 129 4.45 -5.26 -0.16
N ASN A 130 4.89 -5.64 -1.36
CA ASN A 130 4.64 -4.90 -2.59
C ASN A 130 4.71 -5.87 -3.78
N GLY A 131 3.76 -5.77 -4.69
CA GLY A 131 3.74 -6.60 -5.89
C GLY A 131 2.49 -6.42 -6.73
N ILE A 132 2.27 -7.33 -7.68
CA ILE A 132 1.26 -7.15 -8.73
C ILE A 132 0.63 -8.47 -9.16
N ALA A 133 -0.70 -8.47 -9.29
CA ALA A 133 -1.43 -9.48 -10.06
C ALA A 133 -1.16 -9.29 -11.55
N ASP A 134 -0.43 -10.23 -12.14
CA ASP A 134 -0.04 -10.23 -13.56
C ASP A 134 0.16 -11.67 -14.06
N ALA A 135 -0.92 -12.26 -14.57
CA ALA A 135 -0.94 -13.62 -15.08
C ALA A 135 -0.03 -13.78 -16.31
N SER A 136 0.08 -12.74 -17.15
CA SER A 136 1.00 -12.73 -18.29
C SER A 136 2.45 -12.83 -17.82
N GLY A 137 2.80 -12.06 -16.79
CA GLY A 137 4.16 -11.89 -16.27
C GLY A 137 4.97 -10.81 -16.99
N GLU A 138 4.35 -10.06 -17.91
CA GLU A 138 5.02 -9.01 -18.69
C GLU A 138 5.17 -7.70 -17.92
N LYS A 139 4.25 -7.39 -16.98
CA LYS A 139 4.28 -6.16 -16.19
C LYS A 139 5.09 -6.31 -14.91
N ARG A 140 5.17 -7.52 -14.33
CA ARG A 140 5.80 -7.79 -13.03
C ARG A 140 7.25 -7.29 -12.93
N PRO A 141 8.15 -7.52 -13.91
CA PRO A 141 9.52 -7.02 -13.83
C PRO A 141 9.60 -5.49 -13.76
N ARG A 142 8.84 -4.79 -14.63
CA ARG A 142 8.78 -3.32 -14.64
C ARG A 142 8.18 -2.79 -13.33
N TYR A 143 7.07 -3.37 -12.87
CA TYR A 143 6.44 -2.99 -11.60
C TYR A 143 7.43 -3.06 -10.44
N LEU A 144 8.12 -4.20 -10.31
CA LEU A 144 9.11 -4.44 -9.27
C LEU A 144 10.24 -3.39 -9.33
N LEU A 145 10.85 -3.21 -10.50
CA LEU A 145 11.98 -2.29 -10.67
C LEU A 145 11.58 -0.84 -10.39
N ASP A 146 10.44 -0.39 -10.91
CA ASP A 146 10.00 0.99 -10.76
C ASP A 146 9.62 1.31 -9.31
N HIS A 147 9.00 0.38 -8.56
CA HIS A 147 8.73 0.59 -7.14
C HIS A 147 10.01 0.57 -6.31
N LEU A 148 10.94 -0.34 -6.59
CA LEU A 148 12.23 -0.37 -5.89
C LEU A 148 13.07 0.89 -6.14
N ARG A 149 13.00 1.48 -7.34
CA ARG A 149 13.61 2.79 -7.61
C ARG A 149 13.05 3.87 -6.69
N GLU A 150 11.75 3.88 -6.47
CA GLU A 150 11.12 4.86 -5.57
C GLU A 150 11.45 4.59 -4.09
N VAL A 151 11.63 3.33 -3.69
CA VAL A 151 12.19 2.97 -2.36
C VAL A 151 13.64 3.46 -2.23
N HIS A 152 14.48 3.25 -3.25
CA HIS A 152 15.87 3.68 -3.25
C HIS A 152 15.99 5.21 -3.14
N LYS A 153 15.17 5.96 -3.88
CA LYS A 153 15.10 7.42 -3.75
C LYS A 153 14.62 7.87 -2.37
N ALA A 154 13.65 7.17 -1.77
CA ALA A 154 13.22 7.47 -0.41
C ALA A 154 14.36 7.29 0.61
N ILE A 155 15.25 6.30 0.40
CA ILE A 155 16.41 6.09 1.26
C ILE A 155 17.47 7.18 1.03
N ASP A 156 17.89 7.36 -0.22
CA ASP A 156 19.08 8.17 -0.56
C ASP A 156 18.79 9.67 -0.63
N GLU A 157 17.67 10.06 -1.21
CA GLU A 157 17.32 11.46 -1.43
C GLU A 157 16.54 12.04 -0.24
N ASP A 158 15.64 11.26 0.35
CA ASP A 158 14.74 11.74 1.42
C ASP A 158 15.21 11.34 2.83
N GLY A 159 16.21 10.47 2.96
CA GLY A 159 16.77 10.02 4.25
C GLY A 159 15.82 9.14 5.06
N ILE A 160 14.87 8.45 4.42
CA ILE A 160 13.92 7.57 5.10
C ILE A 160 14.63 6.27 5.53
N PRO A 161 14.58 5.86 6.81
CA PRO A 161 15.24 4.65 7.29
C PRO A 161 14.46 3.38 6.94
N VAL A 162 14.39 3.05 5.64
CA VAL A 162 13.84 1.79 5.15
C VAL A 162 14.85 0.66 5.40
N ARG A 163 14.40 -0.42 6.04
CA ARG A 163 15.25 -1.51 6.54
C ARG A 163 15.08 -2.83 5.80
N GLY A 164 14.12 -2.91 4.90
CA GLY A 164 13.87 -4.11 4.10
C GLY A 164 12.71 -3.91 3.14
N TYR A 165 12.68 -4.77 2.12
CA TYR A 165 11.63 -4.86 1.12
C TYR A 165 11.33 -6.34 0.86
N PHE A 166 10.05 -6.69 0.90
CA PHE A 166 9.55 -8.03 0.62
C PHE A 166 8.57 -7.97 -0.55
N HIS A 167 8.89 -8.69 -1.61
CA HIS A 167 7.98 -8.84 -2.74
C HIS A 167 6.79 -9.73 -2.36
N TRP A 168 5.57 -9.24 -2.64
CA TRP A 168 4.36 -10.04 -2.56
C TRP A 168 3.98 -10.55 -3.96
N SER A 169 4.10 -11.84 -4.26
CA SER A 169 4.35 -12.97 -3.36
C SER A 169 5.47 -13.86 -3.88
N LEU A 170 5.96 -14.77 -3.03
CA LEU A 170 6.94 -15.77 -3.48
C LEU A 170 6.32 -16.71 -4.53
N ILE A 171 5.13 -17.21 -4.27
CA ILE A 171 4.40 -18.13 -5.16
C ILE A 171 2.98 -17.62 -5.41
N ASP A 172 2.40 -18.01 -6.55
CA ASP A 172 0.95 -17.90 -6.74
C ASP A 172 0.22 -18.61 -5.60
N ASN A 173 -0.77 -17.94 -5.03
CA ASN A 173 -1.49 -18.40 -3.85
C ASN A 173 -3.01 -18.14 -4.00
N TYR A 174 -3.76 -18.40 -2.94
CA TYR A 174 -5.18 -18.09 -2.87
C TYR A 174 -5.37 -16.63 -2.50
N GLU A 175 -5.79 -15.81 -3.46
CA GLU A 175 -5.96 -14.36 -3.33
C GLU A 175 -7.38 -14.02 -2.85
N TRP A 176 -7.70 -14.50 -1.65
CA TRP A 176 -8.91 -14.14 -0.91
C TRP A 176 -10.20 -14.27 -1.75
N ALA A 177 -10.99 -13.19 -1.84
CA ALA A 177 -12.24 -13.15 -2.59
C ALA A 177 -12.08 -13.38 -4.11
N ARG A 178 -10.85 -13.37 -4.65
CA ARG A 178 -10.55 -13.66 -6.05
C ARG A 178 -10.07 -15.09 -6.29
N GLY A 179 -9.99 -15.90 -5.24
CA GLY A 179 -9.56 -17.29 -5.34
C GLY A 179 -8.19 -17.41 -6.00
N PHE A 180 -8.09 -18.27 -7.01
CA PHE A 180 -6.82 -18.61 -7.67
C PHE A 180 -6.59 -17.88 -9.01
N GLU A 181 -7.45 -16.92 -9.35
CA GLU A 181 -7.39 -16.19 -10.63
C GLU A 181 -6.24 -15.18 -10.64
N MET A 182 -6.00 -14.51 -9.51
CA MET A 182 -4.98 -13.47 -9.40
C MET A 182 -3.61 -14.09 -9.15
N ARG A 183 -2.64 -13.72 -9.98
CA ARG A 183 -1.29 -14.29 -9.97
C ARG A 183 -0.28 -13.26 -9.48
N PHE A 184 0.08 -13.31 -8.20
CA PHE A 184 1.07 -12.40 -7.60
C PHE A 184 2.49 -12.98 -7.56
N GLY A 185 2.65 -14.30 -7.75
CA GLY A 185 3.90 -14.99 -7.46
C GLY A 185 5.08 -14.59 -8.33
N LEU A 186 6.27 -14.54 -7.73
CA LEU A 186 7.53 -14.67 -8.45
C LEU A 186 7.61 -16.03 -9.16
N TYR A 187 7.05 -17.08 -8.54
CA TYR A 187 6.88 -18.39 -9.16
C TYR A 187 5.39 -18.65 -9.44
N LYS A 188 5.08 -18.93 -10.70
CA LYS A 188 3.77 -19.46 -11.10
C LYS A 188 3.58 -20.85 -10.50
N VAL A 189 2.37 -21.17 -10.06
CA VAL A 189 2.05 -22.52 -9.54
C VAL A 189 1.05 -23.19 -10.48
N ASP A 190 1.42 -24.37 -10.99
CA ASP A 190 0.44 -25.28 -11.58
C ASP A 190 -0.37 -25.90 -10.44
N TYR A 191 -1.66 -25.57 -10.35
CA TYR A 191 -2.48 -26.04 -9.22
C TYR A 191 -2.83 -27.53 -9.29
N ARG A 192 -2.67 -28.19 -10.44
CA ARG A 192 -2.87 -29.64 -10.59
C ARG A 192 -1.62 -30.40 -10.18
N THR A 193 -0.45 -30.04 -10.72
CA THR A 193 0.81 -30.77 -10.50
C THR A 193 1.61 -30.26 -9.29
N LYS A 194 1.32 -29.05 -8.81
CA LYS A 194 2.09 -28.30 -7.80
C LYS A 194 3.49 -27.90 -8.28
N GLU A 195 3.77 -27.95 -9.57
CA GLU A 195 5.04 -27.44 -10.12
C GLU A 195 5.16 -25.92 -9.93
N ARG A 196 6.39 -25.45 -9.66
CA ARG A 196 6.71 -24.01 -9.50
C ARG A 196 7.54 -23.57 -10.68
N ILE A 197 6.99 -22.67 -11.48
CA ILE A 197 7.62 -22.19 -12.72
C ILE A 197 8.08 -20.75 -12.48
N PRO A 198 9.38 -20.44 -12.59
CA PRO A 198 9.88 -19.09 -12.36
C PRO A 198 9.32 -18.11 -13.38
N THR A 199 8.91 -16.92 -12.93
CA THR A 199 8.60 -15.79 -13.82
C THR A 199 9.88 -15.03 -14.19
N LYS A 200 9.79 -14.16 -15.20
CA LYS A 200 10.87 -13.22 -15.57
C LYS A 200 11.36 -12.37 -14.39
N ALA A 201 10.51 -12.15 -13.38
CA ALA A 201 10.87 -11.35 -12.20
C ALA A 201 11.78 -12.08 -11.21
N VAL A 202 11.87 -13.43 -11.26
CA VAL A 202 12.74 -14.21 -10.36
C VAL A 202 14.21 -13.86 -10.59
N GLU A 203 14.64 -13.89 -11.84
CA GLU A 203 16.03 -13.58 -12.19
C GLU A 203 16.37 -12.13 -11.82
N LEU A 204 15.48 -11.18 -12.17
CA LEU A 204 15.65 -9.77 -11.84
C LEU A 204 15.76 -9.54 -10.32
N TYR A 205 14.79 -10.04 -9.54
CA TYR A 205 14.78 -9.85 -8.10
C TYR A 205 15.94 -10.57 -7.42
N GLY A 206 16.28 -11.78 -7.88
CA GLY A 206 17.43 -12.53 -7.40
C GLY A 206 18.75 -11.79 -7.63
N ARG A 207 18.91 -11.16 -8.81
CA ARG A 207 20.07 -10.32 -9.12
C ARG A 207 20.13 -9.08 -8.21
N ILE A 208 19.02 -8.37 -8.05
CA ILE A 208 18.94 -7.20 -7.15
C ILE A 208 19.33 -7.59 -5.72
N CYS A 209 18.81 -8.69 -5.20
CA CYS A 209 19.14 -9.17 -3.85
C CYS A 209 20.61 -9.59 -3.72
N LYS A 210 21.18 -10.23 -4.75
CA LYS A 210 22.58 -10.69 -4.75
C LYS A 210 23.57 -9.53 -4.86
N GLU A 211 23.28 -8.56 -5.72
CA GLU A 211 24.14 -7.41 -5.97
C GLU A 211 23.88 -6.27 -4.98
N ASN A 212 22.76 -6.32 -4.25
CA ASN A 212 22.26 -5.24 -3.39
C ASN A 212 22.22 -3.89 -4.14
N ALA A 213 21.81 -3.94 -5.40
CA ALA A 213 21.78 -2.79 -6.32
C ALA A 213 20.67 -2.97 -7.35
N LEU A 214 20.16 -1.85 -7.88
CA LEU A 214 19.26 -1.86 -9.02
C LEU A 214 20.11 -1.91 -10.32
N PRO A 215 19.67 -2.66 -11.34
CA PRO A 215 20.37 -2.75 -12.63
C PRO A 215 20.35 -1.44 -13.43
#